data_AF-A0A527XBT5-F1
#
_entry.id   AF-A0A527XBT5-F1
#
_cell.length_a   1.000
_cell.length_b   1.000
_cell.length_c   1.000
_cell.angle_alpha   90.00
_cell.angle_beta   90.00
_cell.angle_gamma   90.00
#
_symmetry.space_group_name_H-M   'P 1'
#
loop_
_entity.id
_entity.type
_entity.pdbx_description
1 polymer ?
#
loop_
_entity_poly.entity_id
_entity_poly.type
_entity_poly.pdbx_seq_one_letter_code
_entity_poly.pdbx_strand_id
1 'polypeptide(L)' 'PEKVDAVFAGSSPDSAEPAIRFVRFRPPKLERTAEGVTLSLPHIRLDRALQFLIGDHLA' A
#
# COMPACT_ATOMS: atom_id res chain seq x y z
N PRO A 1 14.06 17.25 6.45
CA PRO A 1 13.16 17.69 5.36
C PRO A 1 12.02 18.54 5.94
N GLU A 2 12.04 19.85 5.68
CA GLU A 2 11.33 20.81 6.52
C GLU A 2 9.82 20.92 6.27
N LYS A 3 9.26 20.60 5.09
CA LYS A 3 7.80 20.60 4.88
C LYS A 3 7.38 19.60 3.80
N VAL A 4 6.58 18.61 4.17
CA VAL A 4 6.02 17.58 3.26
C VAL A 4 4.85 18.12 2.42
N ASP A 5 4.15 19.13 2.93
CA ASP A 5 2.94 19.69 2.31
C ASP A 5 3.19 20.39 0.97
N ALA A 6 4.42 20.83 0.71
CA ALA A 6 4.81 21.49 -0.54
C ALA A 6 4.69 20.58 -1.77
N VAL A 7 4.75 19.26 -1.57
CA VAL A 7 4.63 18.26 -2.65
C VAL A 7 3.19 18.20 -3.20
N PHE A 8 2.20 18.59 -2.40
CA PHE A 8 0.78 18.52 -2.79
C PHE A 8 0.22 19.84 -3.35
N ALA A 9 1.00 20.92 -3.36
CA ALA A 9 0.52 22.26 -3.73
C ALA A 9 0.52 22.55 -5.25
N GLY A 10 1.04 21.64 -6.08
CA GLY A 10 1.37 21.92 -7.49
C GLY A 10 0.51 21.23 -8.55
N SER A 11 -0.82 21.26 -8.45
CA SER A 11 -1.68 20.87 -9.59
C SER A 11 -2.53 22.06 -10.06
N SER A 12 -1.91 22.93 -10.85
CA SER A 12 -2.66 23.90 -11.68
C SER A 12 -3.42 23.13 -12.76
N PRO A 13 -4.73 23.37 -12.98
CA PRO A 13 -5.57 22.54 -13.84
C PRO A 13 -5.37 22.76 -15.35
N ASP A 14 -4.39 23.58 -15.77
CA ASP A 14 -4.28 24.10 -17.14
C ASP A 14 -3.12 23.51 -17.97
N SER A 15 -2.40 22.52 -17.44
CA SER A 15 -1.50 21.69 -18.24
C SER A 15 -2.23 20.40 -18.58
N ALA A 16 -2.59 20.25 -19.86
CA ALA A 16 -3.45 19.21 -20.43
C ALA A 16 -2.82 17.80 -20.42
N GLU A 17 -2.36 17.32 -19.27
CA GLU A 17 -2.23 15.89 -19.01
C GLU A 17 -3.45 15.47 -18.16
N PRO A 18 -4.20 14.43 -18.57
CA PRO A 18 -5.34 13.99 -17.79
C PRO A 18 -4.85 13.57 -16.41
N ALA A 19 -5.21 14.32 -15.38
CA ALA A 19 -4.87 14.01 -14.00
C ALA A 19 -5.40 12.61 -13.65
N ILE A 20 -4.49 11.62 -13.62
CA ILE A 20 -4.83 10.23 -13.28
C ILE A 20 -5.19 10.19 -11.81
N ARG A 21 -6.47 9.96 -11.52
CA ARG A 21 -7.00 9.85 -10.15
C ARG A 21 -7.13 8.38 -9.78
N PHE A 22 -6.38 7.96 -8.77
CA PHE A 22 -6.51 6.63 -8.19
C PHE A 22 -7.68 6.59 -7.21
N VAL A 23 -8.52 5.56 -7.32
CA VAL A 23 -9.61 5.33 -6.37
C VAL A 23 -9.06 4.76 -5.06
N ARG A 24 -9.64 5.18 -3.94
CA ARG A 24 -9.30 4.64 -2.62
C ARG A 24 -10.28 3.53 -2.28
N PHE A 25 -9.75 2.34 -1.96
CA PHE A 25 -10.57 1.21 -1.53
C PHE A 25 -10.78 1.25 -0.02
N ARG A 26 -11.99 0.91 0.42
CA ARG A 26 -12.24 0.61 1.82
C ARG A 26 -11.58 -0.73 2.15
N PRO A 27 -10.92 -0.88 3.32
CA PRO A 27 -10.34 -2.16 3.74
C PRO A 27 -11.35 -3.32 3.66
N PRO A 28 -10.93 -4.52 3.20
CA PRO A 28 -11.79 -5.69 3.15
C PRO A 28 -12.17 -6.13 4.56
N LYS A 29 -13.36 -6.71 4.71
CA LYS A 29 -13.78 -7.33 5.97
C LYS A 29 -12.90 -8.56 6.22
N LEU A 30 -12.38 -8.69 7.44
CA LEU A 30 -11.63 -9.88 7.84
C LEU A 30 -12.62 -10.97 8.24
N GLU A 31 -12.67 -12.05 7.46
CA GLU A 31 -13.38 -13.27 7.84
C GLU A 31 -12.51 -14.05 8.84
N ARG A 32 -13.01 -14.29 10.06
CA ARG A 32 -12.34 -15.12 11.06
C ARG A 32 -12.96 -16.52 11.04
N THR A 33 -12.17 -17.56 10.83
CA THR A 33 -12.63 -18.95 11.02
C THR A 33 -12.89 -19.23 12.50
N ALA A 34 -13.76 -20.22 12.78
CA ALA A 34 -14.26 -20.55 14.12
C ALA A 34 -13.19 -21.01 15.13
N GLU A 35 -11.94 -21.22 14.70
CA GLU A 35 -10.84 -21.80 15.47
C GLU A 35 -9.84 -20.76 16.02
N GLY A 36 -10.15 -19.46 15.91
CA GLY A 36 -9.35 -18.40 16.55
C GLY A 36 -8.00 -18.10 15.87
N VAL A 37 -7.65 -18.81 14.80
CA VAL A 37 -6.52 -18.46 13.93
C VAL A 37 -7.01 -17.47 12.89
N THR A 38 -6.51 -16.24 12.95
CA THR A 38 -6.81 -15.23 11.94
C THR A 38 -6.30 -15.73 10.59
N LEU A 39 -7.23 -16.09 9.69
CA LEU A 39 -6.94 -16.27 8.27
C LEU A 39 -6.01 -15.13 7.84
N SER A 40 -4.85 -15.52 7.31
CA SER A 40 -3.79 -14.62 6.87
C SER A 40 -4.38 -13.42 6.12
N LEU A 41 -4.06 -12.20 6.55
CA LEU A 41 -4.56 -11.00 5.89
C LEU A 41 -4.26 -11.11 4.39
N PRO A 42 -5.25 -10.91 3.49
CA PRO A 42 -5.01 -10.93 2.05
C PRO A 42 -3.99 -9.83 1.73
N HIS A 43 -2.80 -10.24 1.30
CA HIS A 43 -1.69 -9.36 1.03
C HIS A 43 -1.16 -9.60 -0.37
N ILE A 44 -0.59 -8.56 -0.98
CA ILE A 44 0.00 -8.65 -2.32
C ILE A 44 1.51 -8.53 -2.15
N ARG A 45 2.24 -9.59 -2.53
CA ARG A 45 3.70 -9.64 -2.58
C ARG A 45 4.42 -9.36 -1.26
N LEU A 46 3.79 -9.64 -0.12
CA LEU A 46 4.46 -9.57 1.19
C LEU A 46 5.62 -10.56 1.25
N ASP A 47 5.43 -11.74 0.67
CA ASP A 47 6.44 -12.76 0.42
C ASP A 47 7.71 -12.16 -0.19
N ARG A 48 7.57 -11.42 -1.30
CA ARG A 48 8.72 -10.83 -1.99
C ARG A 48 9.36 -9.71 -1.17
N ALA A 49 8.57 -8.95 -0.42
CA ALA A 49 9.10 -7.92 0.47
C ALA A 49 9.93 -8.55 1.60
N LEU A 50 9.41 -9.60 2.24
CA LEU A 50 10.14 -10.36 3.26
C LEU A 50 11.41 -10.98 2.69
N GLN A 51 11.35 -11.59 1.50
CA GLN A 51 12.55 -12.13 0.84
C GLN A 51 13.60 -11.05 0.59
N PHE A 52 13.22 -9.84 0.18
CA PHE A 52 14.17 -8.74 -0.01
C PHE A 52 14.77 -8.26 1.31
N LEU A 53 13.95 -8.19 2.37
CA LEU A 53 14.38 -7.61 3.65
C LEU A 53 15.21 -8.57 4.51
N ILE A 54 14.89 -9.87 4.51
CA ILE A 54 15.51 -10.85 5.40
C ILE A 54 16.01 -12.12 4.69
N GLY A 55 15.81 -12.23 3.37
CA GLY A 55 16.15 -13.45 2.63
C GLY A 55 17.64 -13.79 2.64
N ASP A 56 18.51 -12.78 2.64
CA ASP A 56 19.96 -12.99 2.65
C ASP A 56 20.48 -13.45 4.03
N HIS A 57 19.72 -13.19 5.10
CA HIS A 57 20.07 -13.58 6.47
C HIS A 57 19.58 -14.97 6.87
N LEU A 58 18.71 -15.57 6.06
CA LEU A 58 18.11 -16.88 6.29
C LEU A 58 18.73 -17.99 5.41
N ALA A 59 19.79 -17.66 4.66
CA ALA A 59 20.48 -18.56 3.73
C ALA A 59 21.55 -19.44 4.41
#